data_AF-A0A166GSM2-F1
#
_entry.id   AF-A0A166GSM2-F1
#
_cell.length_a   1.000
_cell.length_b   1.000
_cell.length_c   1.000
_cell.angle_alpha   90.00
_cell.angle_beta   90.00
_cell.angle_gamma   90.00
#
_symmetry.space_group_name_H-M   'P 1'
#
loop_
_entity.id
_entity.type
_entity.pdbx_description
1 polymer ?
#
loop_
_entity_poly.entity_id
_entity_poly.type
_entity_poly.pdbx_seq_one_letter_code
_entity_poly.pdbx_strand_id
1 'polypeptide(L)'
;MDETEFHHKYHPMHKGNEMRSLCNHTPFSHFCWWDKIFLRRDSLDIKEDDYLKSLYNDSRAQYNTYVNEGTIMNNYANIYNLLTRVRQALNHPYLVVYSKNAMSKESSAANDGGEVKCGLCHESVKDPLVNDCGHTFCRSCFIDFSASAGQVSCPTCSITGFKSSSILNRIRLDDFQTSTKLEALREEIRFMIERDGSAKGIVFSQYPSFLDLIHYSLQKSGVQCVQLDGSTNMKARDIAIKRFNEDPDCILFLMSLKTGGIALNLTAASHVFLMDAWWNPAVEQQAQDRVHRIGQFKPVRQVPWLYSYLQTAVF
;
A
#
# COMPACT_ATOMS: atom_id res chain seq x y z
N MET A 1 -16.02 -10.53 -1.19
CA MET A 1 -15.29 -11.80 -1.13
C MET A 1 -15.69 -12.46 0.16
N ASP A 2 -16.66 -13.36 0.04
CA ASP A 2 -17.09 -14.27 1.10
C ASP A 2 -16.03 -15.37 1.32
N GLU A 3 -16.10 -16.06 2.46
CA GLU A 3 -15.24 -17.15 2.93
C GLU A 3 -15.14 -18.29 1.89
N THR A 4 -16.23 -18.58 1.17
CA THR A 4 -16.26 -19.59 0.09
C THR A 4 -15.41 -19.19 -1.12
N GLU A 5 -15.46 -17.92 -1.50
CA GLU A 5 -14.72 -17.37 -2.64
C GLU A 5 -13.22 -17.24 -2.31
N PHE A 6 -12.88 -16.92 -1.05
CA PHE A 6 -11.50 -16.92 -0.57
C PHE A 6 -10.93 -18.34 -0.41
N HIS A 7 -11.70 -19.28 0.15
CA HIS A 7 -11.28 -20.68 0.23
C HIS A 7 -11.08 -21.31 -1.16
N HIS A 8 -11.93 -20.98 -2.15
CA HIS A 8 -11.67 -21.40 -3.53
C HIS A 8 -10.43 -20.73 -4.14
N LYS A 9 -10.14 -19.48 -3.77
CA LYS A 9 -9.00 -18.70 -4.28
C LYS A 9 -7.65 -19.14 -3.72
N TYR A 10 -7.57 -19.58 -2.45
CA TYR A 10 -6.31 -19.96 -1.79
C TYR A 10 -6.27 -21.42 -1.33
N HIS A 11 -7.21 -22.27 -1.77
CA HIS A 11 -7.01 -23.71 -1.63
C HIS A 11 -5.74 -24.08 -2.39
N PRO A 12 -4.77 -24.79 -1.77
CA PRO A 12 -3.72 -25.41 -2.55
C PRO A 12 -4.42 -26.32 -3.56
N MET A 13 -4.26 -26.02 -4.86
CA MET A 13 -4.72 -26.93 -5.90
C MET A 13 -4.18 -28.32 -5.55
N HIS A 14 -5.06 -29.30 -5.43
CA HIS A 14 -4.73 -30.72 -5.24
C HIS A 14 -3.92 -31.33 -6.40
N LYS A 15 -3.31 -30.52 -7.27
CA LYS A 15 -2.26 -30.90 -8.22
C LYS A 15 -0.92 -31.23 -7.54
N GLY A 16 -0.85 -31.15 -6.21
CA GLY A 16 0.30 -31.58 -5.41
C GLY A 16 0.70 -33.04 -5.60
N ASN A 17 -0.25 -33.95 -5.81
CA ASN A 17 0.03 -35.38 -5.84
C ASN A 17 0.35 -35.93 -7.24
N GLU A 18 -0.26 -35.41 -8.31
CA GLU A 18 0.04 -35.86 -9.69
C GLU A 18 1.35 -35.27 -10.24
N MET A 19 1.79 -34.09 -9.78
CA MET A 19 3.10 -33.51 -10.18
C MET A 19 4.27 -33.93 -9.29
N ARG A 20 4.01 -34.48 -8.09
CA ARG A 20 5.06 -35.07 -7.23
C ARG A 20 5.74 -36.27 -7.89
N SER A 21 5.00 -37.07 -8.67
CA SER A 21 5.57 -38.19 -9.42
C SER A 21 6.43 -37.71 -10.61
N LEU A 22 6.12 -36.56 -11.19
CA LEU A 22 6.88 -35.95 -12.30
C LEU A 22 8.18 -35.26 -11.82
N CYS A 23 8.19 -34.66 -10.63
CA CYS A 23 9.38 -34.02 -10.04
C CYS A 23 10.46 -35.04 -9.59
N ASN A 24 10.08 -36.27 -9.26
CA ASN A 24 11.02 -37.29 -8.74
C ASN A 24 11.88 -37.96 -9.83
N HIS A 25 11.61 -37.72 -11.12
CA HIS A 25 12.27 -38.41 -12.23
C HIS A 25 12.99 -37.47 -13.23
N THR A 26 13.18 -36.20 -12.90
CA THR A 26 13.94 -35.26 -13.76
C THR A 26 15.04 -34.54 -12.97
N PRO A 27 16.11 -34.04 -13.62
CA PRO A 27 17.20 -33.32 -12.95
C PRO A 27 16.78 -31.97 -12.34
N PHE A 28 15.51 -31.59 -12.47
CA PHE A 28 14.93 -30.31 -12.06
C PHE A 28 14.20 -30.39 -10.71
N SER A 29 14.57 -31.30 -9.82
CA SER A 29 14.02 -31.40 -8.45
C SER A 29 14.19 -30.09 -7.65
N HIS A 30 15.15 -29.24 -8.02
CA HIS A 30 15.37 -27.92 -7.42
C HIS A 30 14.29 -26.87 -7.74
N PHE A 31 13.41 -27.11 -8.71
CA PHE A 31 12.31 -26.18 -9.06
C PHE A 31 11.00 -26.48 -8.32
N CYS A 32 10.95 -27.55 -7.52
CA CYS A 32 9.73 -28.08 -6.92
C CYS A 32 9.61 -27.68 -5.43
N TRP A 33 10.02 -26.46 -5.06
CA TRP A 33 9.78 -25.91 -3.72
C TRP A 33 8.45 -25.18 -3.72
N TRP A 34 7.39 -25.90 -3.35
CA TRP A 34 6.04 -25.36 -3.20
C TRP A 34 6.04 -24.04 -2.42
N ASP A 35 5.40 -23.02 -3.00
CA ASP A 35 5.09 -21.78 -2.30
C ASP A 35 4.27 -22.10 -1.04
N LYS A 36 4.84 -21.80 0.13
CA LYS A 36 4.08 -21.89 1.38
C LYS A 36 3.26 -20.62 1.52
N ILE A 37 1.98 -20.71 1.18
CA ILE A 37 1.00 -19.66 1.46
C ILE A 37 0.55 -19.81 2.91
N PHE A 38 0.87 -18.81 3.73
CA PHE A 38 0.46 -18.75 5.14
C PHE A 38 -0.52 -17.60 5.33
N LEU A 39 -1.81 -17.93 5.43
CA LEU A 39 -2.83 -16.93 5.72
C LEU A 39 -2.68 -16.42 7.15
N ARG A 40 -2.33 -15.14 7.29
CA ARG A 40 -2.30 -14.47 8.60
C ARG A 40 -3.67 -13.85 8.89
N ARG A 41 -4.19 -14.14 10.08
CA ARG A 41 -5.45 -13.62 10.60
C ARG A 41 -5.14 -12.77 11.82
N ASP A 42 -5.40 -11.47 11.71
CA ASP A 42 -5.23 -10.53 12.82
C ASP A 42 -6.60 -9.95 13.20
N SER A 43 -6.76 -9.58 14.47
CA SER A 43 -7.86 -8.76 14.96
C SER A 43 -7.43 -7.30 14.99
N LEU A 44 -8.30 -6.39 14.57
CA LEU A 44 -8.03 -4.95 14.65
C LEU A 44 -7.83 -4.52 16.11
N ASP A 45 -6.94 -3.55 16.32
CA ASP A 45 -6.87 -2.80 17.57
C ASP A 45 -8.23 -2.15 17.89
N ILE A 46 -8.50 -1.93 19.18
CA ILE A 46 -9.77 -1.39 19.68
C ILE A 46 -10.13 -0.08 18.97
N LYS A 47 -9.15 0.82 18.76
CA LYS A 47 -9.41 2.11 18.10
C LYS A 47 -9.72 1.95 16.62
N GLU A 48 -9.00 1.05 15.94
CA GLU A 48 -9.22 0.76 14.53
C GLU A 48 -10.55 0.05 14.29
N ASP A 49 -10.92 -0.87 15.18
CA ASP A 49 -12.18 -1.60 15.16
C ASP A 49 -13.38 -0.65 15.34
N ASP A 50 -13.31 0.25 16.33
CA ASP A 50 -14.35 1.24 16.58
C ASP A 50 -14.52 2.21 15.39
N TYR A 51 -13.41 2.71 14.85
CA TYR A 51 -13.42 3.55 13.65
C TYR A 51 -14.01 2.82 12.44
N LEU A 52 -13.61 1.57 12.21
CA LEU A 52 -14.11 0.76 11.11
C LEU A 52 -15.61 0.49 11.24
N LYS A 53 -16.08 0.15 12.44
CA LYS A 53 -17.51 -0.08 12.73
C LYS A 53 -18.33 1.16 12.44
N SER A 54 -17.89 2.32 12.90
CA SER A 54 -18.54 3.60 12.61
C SER A 54 -18.61 3.84 11.10
N LEU A 55 -17.48 3.76 10.40
CA LEU A 55 -17.42 3.98 8.95
C LEU A 55 -18.28 2.97 8.16
N TYR A 56 -18.30 1.71 8.61
CA TYR A 56 -19.11 0.65 7.99
C TYR A 56 -20.61 0.92 8.17
N ASN A 57 -21.04 1.30 9.37
CA ASN A 57 -22.44 1.63 9.63
C ASN A 57 -22.91 2.82 8.78
N ASP A 58 -22.09 3.86 8.67
CA ASP A 58 -22.37 5.02 7.81
C ASP A 58 -22.45 4.63 6.33
N SER A 59 -21.52 3.78 5.87
CA SER A 59 -21.50 3.28 4.50
C SER A 59 -22.72 2.40 4.21
N ARG A 60 -23.13 1.57 5.18
CA ARG A 60 -24.31 0.70 5.07
C ARG A 60 -25.60 1.52 5.03
N ALA A 61 -25.70 2.58 5.84
CA ALA A 61 -26.84 3.48 5.80
C ALA A 61 -27.00 4.12 4.41
N GLN A 62 -25.91 4.65 3.84
CA GLN A 62 -25.92 5.24 2.48
C GLN A 62 -26.27 4.20 1.41
N TYR A 63 -25.73 2.99 1.50
CA TYR A 63 -26.08 1.89 0.60
C TYR A 63 -27.58 1.55 0.68
N ASN A 64 -28.13 1.42 1.88
CA ASN A 64 -29.55 1.11 2.09
C ASN A 64 -30.48 2.19 1.50
N THR A 65 -30.08 3.46 1.51
CA THR A 65 -30.81 4.52 0.80
C THR A 65 -30.93 4.22 -0.69
N TYR A 66 -29.82 3.87 -1.36
CA TYR A 66 -29.86 3.51 -2.79
C TYR A 66 -30.71 2.27 -3.09
N VAL A 67 -30.73 1.31 -2.17
CA VAL A 67 -31.58 0.11 -2.28
C VAL A 67 -33.05 0.50 -2.19
N ASN A 68 -33.42 1.29 -1.17
CA ASN A 68 -34.82 1.70 -0.94
C ASN A 68 -35.35 2.58 -2.09
N GLU A 69 -34.49 3.39 -2.69
CA GLU A 69 -34.83 4.22 -3.86
C GLU A 69 -34.82 3.43 -5.19
N GLY A 70 -34.30 2.20 -5.22
CA GLY A 70 -34.13 1.41 -6.43
C GLY A 70 -33.06 1.96 -7.39
N THR A 71 -32.12 2.78 -6.91
CA THR A 71 -31.14 3.51 -7.74
C THR A 71 -29.73 2.91 -7.72
N ILE A 72 -29.58 1.64 -7.30
CA ILE A 72 -28.29 0.94 -7.16
C ILE A 72 -27.43 1.04 -8.43
N MET A 73 -28.01 0.73 -9.59
CA MET A 73 -27.27 0.70 -10.86
C MET A 73 -26.75 2.10 -11.25
N ASN A 74 -27.53 3.14 -10.95
CA ASN A 74 -27.16 4.53 -11.22
C ASN A 74 -26.09 5.05 -10.24
N ASN A 75 -25.97 4.41 -9.07
CA ASN A 75 -25.08 4.81 -7.98
C ASN A 75 -23.85 3.88 -7.83
N TYR A 76 -23.54 3.02 -8.80
CA TYR A 76 -22.44 2.06 -8.69
C TYR A 76 -21.09 2.70 -8.33
N ALA A 77 -20.77 3.87 -8.90
CA ALA A 77 -19.54 4.60 -8.58
C ALA A 77 -19.51 5.04 -7.10
N ASN A 78 -20.64 5.49 -6.56
CA ASN A 78 -20.77 5.88 -5.15
C ASN A 78 -20.63 4.65 -4.23
N ILE A 79 -21.29 3.54 -4.58
CA ILE A 79 -21.18 2.27 -3.84
C ILE A 79 -19.72 1.77 -3.85
N TYR A 80 -19.05 1.83 -5.00
CA TYR A 80 -17.64 1.48 -5.12
C TYR A 80 -16.77 2.34 -4.20
N ASN A 81 -17.04 3.66 -4.11
CA ASN A 81 -16.33 4.55 -3.20
C ASN A 81 -16.58 4.19 -1.72
N LEU A 82 -17.80 3.84 -1.33
CA LEU A 82 -18.13 3.38 0.02
C LEU A 82 -17.30 2.14 0.38
N LEU A 83 -17.33 1.12 -0.48
CA LEU A 83 -16.56 -0.12 -0.30
C LEU A 83 -15.05 0.16 -0.26
N THR A 84 -14.56 1.05 -1.12
CA THR A 84 -13.14 1.43 -1.16
C THR A 84 -12.70 2.07 0.15
N ARG A 85 -13.52 2.95 0.76
CA ARG A 85 -13.20 3.57 2.06
C ARG A 85 -13.13 2.54 3.18
N VAL A 86 -14.06 1.59 3.23
CA VAL A 86 -14.02 0.49 4.21
C VAL A 86 -12.74 -0.35 4.03
N ARG A 87 -12.38 -0.68 2.78
CA ARG A 87 -11.15 -1.42 2.47
C ARG A 87 -9.87 -0.64 2.82
N GLN A 88 -9.88 0.67 2.68
CA GLN A 88 -8.78 1.54 3.10
C GLN A 88 -8.65 1.56 4.63
N ALA A 89 -9.77 1.68 5.35
CA ALA A 89 -9.78 1.67 6.82
C ALA A 89 -9.24 0.36 7.39
N LEU A 90 -9.53 -0.78 6.75
CA LEU A 90 -8.94 -2.07 7.11
C LEU A 90 -7.41 -2.07 7.03
N ASN A 91 -6.80 -1.31 6.12
CA ASN A 91 -5.34 -1.27 6.03
C ASN A 91 -4.74 -0.25 7.00
N HIS A 92 -5.29 0.97 7.02
CA HIS A 92 -4.88 2.03 7.91
C HIS A 92 -5.91 3.17 7.90
N PRO A 93 -6.35 3.70 9.07
CA PRO A 93 -7.30 4.82 9.14
C PRO A 93 -6.89 6.06 8.34
N TYR A 94 -5.60 6.36 8.27
CA TYR A 94 -5.04 7.50 7.54
C TYR A 94 -5.37 7.48 6.04
N LEU A 95 -5.54 6.31 5.44
CA LEU A 95 -5.91 6.21 4.03
C LEU A 95 -7.30 6.79 3.74
N VAL A 96 -8.17 6.84 4.74
CA VAL A 96 -9.50 7.46 4.65
C VAL A 96 -9.44 8.91 5.09
N VAL A 97 -8.89 9.17 6.28
CA VAL A 97 -8.84 10.50 6.91
C VAL A 97 -8.05 11.50 6.06
N TYR A 98 -6.87 11.12 5.59
CA TYR A 98 -6.00 11.98 4.78
C TYR A 98 -6.13 11.71 3.28
N SER A 99 -7.24 11.09 2.86
CA SER A 99 -7.54 10.93 1.44
C SER A 99 -7.67 12.29 0.76
N LYS A 100 -7.30 12.36 -0.54
CA LYS A 100 -7.38 13.63 -1.30
C LYS A 100 -8.80 14.24 -1.26
N ASN A 101 -9.81 13.38 -1.23
CA ASN A 101 -11.23 13.77 -1.23
C ASN A 101 -11.76 14.17 0.16
N ALA A 102 -11.11 13.75 1.25
CA ALA A 102 -11.47 14.19 2.59
C ALA A 102 -11.01 15.63 2.85
N MET A 103 -9.79 15.97 2.40
CA MET A 103 -9.22 17.31 2.52
C MET A 103 -9.95 18.37 1.68
N SER A 104 -10.50 18.00 0.52
CA SER A 104 -11.34 18.90 -0.28
C SER A 104 -12.69 19.20 0.38
N LYS A 105 -13.20 18.30 1.25
CA LYS A 105 -14.42 18.52 2.03
C LYS A 105 -14.18 19.35 3.29
N GLU A 106 -13.05 19.19 3.98
CA GLU A 106 -12.71 20.05 5.13
C GLU A 106 -12.43 21.50 4.71
N SER A 107 -11.82 21.71 3.54
CA SER A 107 -11.64 23.04 2.95
C SER A 107 -12.93 23.68 2.43
N SER A 108 -14.05 22.93 2.35
CA SER A 108 -15.38 23.45 1.99
C SER A 108 -16.41 23.41 3.14
N ALA A 109 -16.08 22.80 4.28
CA ALA A 109 -16.91 22.77 5.48
C ALA A 109 -16.34 23.61 6.64
N ALA A 110 -15.07 24.03 6.58
CA ALA A 110 -14.50 25.05 7.44
C ALA A 110 -14.78 26.46 6.87
N ASN A 111 -16.04 26.91 6.97
CA ASN A 111 -16.32 28.34 7.15
C ASN A 111 -16.02 28.70 8.62
N ASP A 112 -14.78 28.49 9.03
CA ASP A 112 -14.18 29.23 10.13
C ASP A 112 -13.06 30.04 9.48
N GLY A 113 -12.84 31.28 9.94
CA GLY A 113 -11.92 32.26 9.35
C GLY A 113 -10.43 31.90 9.50
N GLY A 114 -10.08 30.63 9.29
CA GLY A 114 -8.74 30.08 9.33
C GLY A 114 -7.92 30.58 8.16
N GLU A 115 -7.08 31.57 8.44
CA GLU A 115 -6.14 32.15 7.51
C GLU A 115 -5.23 31.07 6.89
N VAL A 116 -5.28 30.90 5.56
CA VAL A 116 -4.43 29.95 4.84
C VAL A 116 -2.97 30.41 5.01
N LYS A 117 -2.13 29.57 5.61
CA LYS A 117 -0.71 29.86 5.86
C LYS A 117 0.18 29.33 4.75
N CYS A 118 1.20 30.11 4.39
CA CYS A 118 2.19 29.76 3.39
C CYS A 118 3.13 28.67 3.93
N GLY A 119 3.37 27.63 3.13
CA GLY A 119 4.30 26.55 3.47
C GLY A 119 5.79 26.92 3.49
N LEU A 120 6.14 28.20 3.32
CA LEU A 120 7.52 28.71 3.34
C LEU A 120 7.74 29.77 4.41
N CYS A 121 6.91 30.84 4.43
CA CYS A 121 7.04 31.89 5.43
C CYS A 121 6.18 31.68 6.67
N HIS A 122 5.26 30.69 6.67
CA HIS A 122 4.30 30.40 7.75
C HIS A 122 3.35 31.54 8.13
N GLU A 123 3.35 32.62 7.35
CA GLU A 123 2.40 33.73 7.43
C GLU A 123 1.19 33.47 6.52
N SER A 124 0.17 34.31 6.66
CA SER A 124 -0.97 34.44 5.76
C SER A 124 -0.51 34.53 4.31
N VAL A 125 -1.11 33.71 3.45
CA VAL A 125 -0.72 33.67 2.04
C VAL A 125 -1.12 34.97 1.33
N LYS A 126 -0.12 35.69 0.83
CA LYS A 126 -0.27 36.82 -0.08
C LYS A 126 -0.06 36.33 -1.51
N ASP A 127 -1.08 36.49 -2.37
CA ASP A 127 -1.09 35.99 -3.74
C ASP A 127 -0.84 34.46 -3.81
N PRO A 128 -1.89 33.64 -3.57
CA PRO A 128 -1.73 32.20 -3.39
C PRO A 128 -1.35 31.47 -4.66
N LEU A 129 -0.28 30.70 -4.57
CA LEU A 129 0.11 29.70 -5.57
C LEU A 129 -0.12 28.32 -4.97
N VAL A 130 -1.07 27.58 -5.55
CA VAL A 130 -1.37 26.19 -5.21
C VAL A 130 -0.73 25.29 -6.26
N ASN A 131 0.12 24.37 -5.82
CA ASN A 131 0.72 23.41 -6.74
C ASN A 131 -0.15 22.16 -6.93
N ASP A 132 0.26 21.30 -7.87
CA ASP A 132 -0.46 20.05 -8.17
C ASP A 132 -0.54 19.07 -6.99
N CYS A 133 0.29 19.24 -5.95
CA CYS A 133 0.20 18.47 -4.71
C CYS A 133 -0.66 19.12 -3.61
N GLY A 134 -1.27 20.28 -3.87
CA GLY A 134 -2.18 20.97 -2.96
C GLY A 134 -1.51 21.82 -1.88
N HIS A 135 -0.19 22.00 -1.91
CA HIS A 135 0.49 22.94 -1.02
C HIS A 135 0.36 24.38 -1.55
N THR A 136 0.12 25.30 -0.63
CA THR A 136 -0.10 26.72 -0.93
C THR A 136 1.07 27.57 -0.46
N PHE A 137 1.52 28.50 -1.31
CA PHE A 137 2.60 29.44 -1.01
C PHE A 137 2.25 30.86 -1.44
N CYS A 138 2.92 31.86 -0.86
CA CYS A 138 2.97 33.18 -1.48
C CYS A 138 3.72 33.08 -2.81
N ARG A 139 3.24 33.77 -3.84
CA ARG A 139 3.90 33.80 -5.16
C ARG A 139 5.37 34.24 -5.05
N SER A 140 5.66 35.24 -4.22
CA SER A 140 7.03 35.69 -3.95
C SER A 140 7.90 34.60 -3.32
N CYS A 141 7.42 33.97 -2.25
CA CYS A 141 8.17 32.89 -1.58
C CYS A 141 8.47 31.72 -2.53
N PHE A 142 7.53 31.36 -3.42
CA PHE A 142 7.77 30.32 -4.42
C PHE A 142 8.83 30.74 -5.45
N ILE A 143 8.79 31.99 -5.94
CA ILE A 143 9.79 32.51 -6.89
C ILE A 143 11.17 32.53 -6.24
N ASP A 144 11.29 33.06 -5.03
CA ASP A 144 12.56 33.14 -4.31
C ASP A 144 13.15 31.74 -4.05
N PHE A 145 12.30 30.80 -3.63
CA PHE A 145 12.70 29.40 -3.50
C PHE A 145 13.19 28.85 -4.83
N SER A 146 12.43 29.01 -5.91
CA SER A 146 12.80 28.46 -7.22
C SER A 146 14.11 29.05 -7.78
N ALA A 147 14.37 30.34 -7.50
CA ALA A 147 15.62 31.01 -7.86
C ALA A 147 16.81 30.45 -7.07
N SER A 148 16.63 30.16 -5.78
CA SER A 148 17.67 29.58 -4.92
C SER A 148 17.94 28.09 -5.20
N ALA A 149 16.89 27.32 -5.45
CA ALA A 149 16.96 25.87 -5.62
C ALA A 149 17.28 25.45 -7.07
N GLY A 150 17.17 26.37 -8.03
CA GLY A 150 17.37 26.09 -9.46
C GLY A 150 16.32 25.14 -10.06
N GLN A 151 15.20 24.91 -9.36
CA GLN A 151 14.11 24.04 -9.80
C GLN A 151 12.74 24.63 -9.43
N VAL A 152 11.76 24.43 -10.31
CA VAL A 152 10.36 24.88 -10.14
C VAL A 152 9.48 23.81 -9.48
N SER A 153 10.06 22.97 -8.63
CA SER A 153 9.33 21.96 -7.87
C SER A 153 8.66 22.55 -6.63
N CYS A 154 7.67 21.84 -6.08
CA CYS A 154 7.08 22.19 -4.80
C CYS A 154 8.16 22.34 -3.72
N PRO A 155 8.26 23.51 -3.05
CA PRO A 155 9.19 23.71 -1.94
C PRO A 155 8.95 22.74 -0.79
N THR A 156 7.70 22.59 -0.35
CA THR A 156 7.37 21.67 0.76
C THR A 156 7.74 20.23 0.43
N CYS A 157 7.45 19.72 -0.77
CA CYS A 157 7.83 18.34 -1.13
C CYS A 157 9.34 18.17 -1.27
N SER A 158 10.04 19.22 -1.71
CA SER A 158 11.49 19.21 -1.79
C SER A 158 12.13 19.23 -0.40
N ILE A 159 11.53 19.96 0.54
CA ILE A 159 11.97 20.05 1.93
C ILE A 159 11.67 18.76 2.70
N THR A 160 10.46 18.21 2.55
CA THR A 160 10.06 16.97 3.23
C THR A 160 10.73 15.73 2.63
N GLY A 161 11.28 15.83 1.42
CA GLY A 161 11.91 14.73 0.70
C GLY A 161 10.91 13.67 0.19
N PHE A 162 9.61 13.91 0.29
CA PHE A 162 8.59 12.99 -0.20
C PHE A 162 8.10 13.36 -1.59
N LYS A 163 7.63 12.34 -2.34
CA LYS A 163 6.92 12.55 -3.60
C LYS A 163 5.75 13.50 -3.39
N SER A 164 5.49 14.37 -4.35
CA SER A 164 4.42 15.37 -4.26
C SER A 164 3.04 14.74 -4.05
N SER A 165 2.79 13.58 -4.68
CA SER A 165 1.57 12.80 -4.53
C SER A 165 1.45 12.05 -3.19
N SER A 166 2.50 12.02 -2.37
CA SER A 166 2.54 11.19 -1.18
C SER A 166 1.48 11.60 -0.16
N ILE A 167 0.97 10.61 0.58
CA ILE A 167 0.08 10.87 1.73
C ILE A 167 0.83 11.52 2.89
N LEU A 168 2.15 11.33 2.98
CA LEU A 168 2.97 11.84 4.09
C LEU A 168 2.99 13.37 4.14
N ASN A 169 2.82 14.04 2.99
CA ASN A 169 2.69 15.48 2.92
C ASN A 169 1.40 16.03 3.57
N ARG A 170 0.43 15.16 3.90
CA ARG A 170 -0.86 15.52 4.49
C ARG A 170 -0.99 15.10 5.95
N ILE A 171 0.04 14.46 6.52
CA ILE A 171 0.02 13.91 7.88
C ILE A 171 0.97 14.72 8.76
N ARG A 172 0.58 14.97 10.01
CA ARG A 172 1.50 15.43 11.05
C ARG A 172 2.38 14.28 11.51
N LEU A 173 3.61 14.23 11.02
CA LEU A 173 4.53 13.10 11.21
C LEU A 173 4.99 12.89 12.66
N ASP A 174 4.98 13.94 13.48
CA ASP A 174 5.30 13.88 14.91
C ASP A 174 4.33 12.98 15.67
N ASP A 175 3.06 12.98 15.25
CA ASP A 175 1.95 12.23 15.86
C ASP A 175 1.61 10.95 15.08
N PHE A 176 2.50 10.48 14.20
CA PHE A 176 2.25 9.32 13.34
C PHE A 176 1.84 8.09 14.16
N GLN A 177 0.63 7.60 13.90
CA GLN A 177 0.10 6.36 14.48
C GLN A 177 0.25 5.22 13.48
N THR A 178 0.63 4.05 13.96
CA THR A 178 0.68 2.82 13.17
C THR A 178 -0.70 2.19 13.04
N SER A 179 -0.83 1.16 12.21
CA SER A 179 -2.03 0.30 12.14
C SER A 179 -1.68 -1.14 12.48
N THR A 180 -2.69 -1.93 12.81
CA THR A 180 -2.59 -3.35 13.14
C THR A 180 -1.84 -4.11 12.05
N LYS A 181 -2.13 -3.81 10.77
CA LYS A 181 -1.46 -4.45 9.63
C LYS A 181 -0.02 -4.04 9.50
N LEU A 182 0.27 -2.77 9.76
CA LEU A 182 1.63 -2.25 9.68
C LEU A 182 2.50 -2.86 10.78
N GLU A 183 1.97 -3.01 12.00
CA GLU A 183 2.65 -3.70 13.09
C GLU A 183 2.85 -5.19 12.79
N ALA A 184 1.82 -5.87 12.28
CA ALA A 184 1.92 -7.26 11.85
C ALA A 184 2.98 -7.46 10.75
N LEU A 185 3.06 -6.53 9.79
CA LEU A 185 4.10 -6.53 8.76
C LEU A 185 5.50 -6.37 9.38
N ARG A 186 5.69 -5.42 10.30
CA ARG A 186 6.96 -5.21 11.00
C ARG A 186 7.40 -6.47 11.75
N GLU A 187 6.46 -7.14 12.39
CA GLU A 187 6.69 -8.40 13.08
C GLU A 187 7.11 -9.53 12.12
N GLU A 188 6.40 -9.73 11.00
CA GLU A 188 6.81 -10.74 10.00
C GLU A 188 8.16 -10.43 9.35
N ILE A 189 8.47 -9.15 9.12
CA ILE A 189 9.79 -8.73 8.64
C ILE A 189 10.86 -9.08 9.66
N ARG A 190 10.63 -8.81 10.95
CA ARG A 190 11.55 -9.21 12.02
C ARG A 190 11.77 -10.73 12.03
N PHE A 191 10.70 -11.53 11.97
CA PHE A 191 10.81 -12.98 11.91
C PHE A 191 11.51 -13.49 10.65
N MET A 192 11.32 -12.83 9.51
CA MET A 192 12.03 -13.13 8.27
C MET A 192 13.54 -12.97 8.48
N ILE A 193 13.98 -11.82 9.02
CA ILE A 193 15.39 -11.51 9.27
C ILE A 193 16.00 -12.45 10.31
N GLU A 194 15.29 -12.72 11.41
CA GLU A 194 15.75 -13.61 12.48
C GLU A 194 15.94 -15.07 12.01
N ARG A 195 15.13 -15.52 11.05
CA ARG A 195 15.22 -16.88 10.48
C ARG A 195 16.30 -16.99 9.40
N ASP A 196 16.44 -15.97 8.56
CA ASP A 196 17.44 -15.91 7.50
C ASP A 196 17.86 -14.45 7.30
N GLY A 197 19.04 -14.08 7.81
CA GLY A 197 19.58 -12.72 7.69
C GLY A 197 19.86 -12.28 6.24
N SER A 198 19.85 -13.20 5.28
CA SER A 198 19.97 -12.92 3.84
C SER A 198 18.63 -12.95 3.11
N ALA A 199 17.50 -13.10 3.83
CA ALA A 199 16.17 -13.08 3.24
C ALA A 199 15.79 -11.67 2.79
N LYS A 200 15.16 -11.61 1.61
CA LYS A 200 14.58 -10.38 1.07
C LYS A 200 13.08 -10.57 0.85
N GLY A 201 12.32 -9.50 1.02
CA GLY A 201 10.87 -9.52 0.91
C GLY A 201 10.32 -8.49 -0.08
N ILE A 202 9.17 -8.80 -0.67
CA ILE A 202 8.38 -7.85 -1.46
C ILE A 202 7.08 -7.58 -0.74
N VAL A 203 6.75 -6.30 -0.57
CA VAL A 203 5.48 -5.86 0.01
C VAL A 203 4.60 -5.32 -1.11
N PHE A 204 3.47 -5.97 -1.34
CA PHE A 204 2.48 -5.55 -2.31
C PHE A 204 1.29 -4.88 -1.62
N SER A 205 0.84 -3.77 -2.19
CA SER A 205 -0.44 -3.14 -1.84
C SER A 205 -1.08 -2.54 -3.08
N GLN A 206 -2.41 -2.50 -3.14
CA GLN A 206 -3.12 -1.77 -4.18
C GLN A 206 -3.16 -0.26 -3.97
N TYR A 207 -2.84 0.20 -2.76
CA TYR A 207 -2.89 1.60 -2.36
C TYR A 207 -1.46 2.16 -2.25
N PRO A 208 -1.00 2.97 -3.22
CA PRO A 208 0.33 3.59 -3.13
C PRO A 208 0.52 4.43 -1.87
N SER A 209 -0.53 5.12 -1.43
CA SER A 209 -0.52 5.83 -0.15
C SER A 209 -0.21 4.92 1.04
N PHE A 210 -0.61 3.64 1.01
CA PHE A 210 -0.27 2.71 2.10
C PHE A 210 1.20 2.29 2.04
N LEU A 211 1.75 2.13 0.83
CA LEU A 211 3.18 1.89 0.64
C LEU A 211 4.01 3.06 1.19
N ASP A 212 3.56 4.30 1.03
CA ASP A 212 4.23 5.46 1.64
C ASP A 212 4.26 5.38 3.17
N LEU A 213 3.13 5.01 3.81
CA LEU A 213 3.06 4.83 5.27
C LEU A 213 3.97 3.69 5.75
N ILE A 214 3.97 2.57 5.01
CA ILE A 214 4.86 1.42 5.27
C ILE A 214 6.32 1.87 5.16
N HIS A 215 6.68 2.54 4.07
CA HIS A 215 8.04 3.02 3.83
C HIS A 215 8.52 3.94 4.96
N TYR A 216 7.72 4.93 5.34
CA TYR A 216 8.04 5.84 6.43
C TYR A 216 8.26 5.10 7.76
N SER A 217 7.37 4.17 8.10
CA SER A 217 7.47 3.39 9.34
C SER A 217 8.69 2.46 9.38
N LEU A 218 9.03 1.84 8.24
CA LEU A 218 10.22 1.01 8.10
C LEU A 218 11.51 1.83 8.18
N GLN A 219 11.56 2.99 7.52
CA GLN A 219 12.71 3.91 7.61
C GLN A 219 12.96 4.37 9.05
N LYS A 220 11.89 4.72 9.78
CA LYS A 220 11.99 5.08 11.21
C LYS A 220 12.53 3.94 12.08
N SER A 221 12.32 2.70 11.64
CA SER A 221 12.83 1.48 12.28
C SER A 221 14.23 1.07 11.78
N GLY A 222 14.86 1.88 10.90
CA GLY A 222 16.18 1.59 10.32
C GLY A 222 16.20 0.57 9.18
N VAL A 223 15.04 0.10 8.73
CA VAL A 223 14.94 -0.91 7.67
C VAL A 223 15.04 -0.24 6.29
N GLN A 224 16.07 -0.59 5.53
CA GLN A 224 16.28 -0.05 4.19
C GLN A 224 15.41 -0.77 3.16
N CYS A 225 14.71 0.00 2.34
CA CYS A 225 13.87 -0.53 1.28
C CYS A 225 13.84 0.39 0.06
N VAL A 226 13.37 -0.15 -1.06
CA VAL A 226 13.08 0.60 -2.28
C VAL A 226 11.59 0.53 -2.58
N GLN A 227 11.05 1.58 -3.20
CA GLN A 227 9.63 1.63 -3.58
C GLN A 227 9.47 1.89 -5.07
N LEU A 228 8.63 1.09 -5.72
CA LEU A 228 8.22 1.27 -7.10
C LEU A 228 6.70 1.42 -7.18
N ASP A 229 6.27 2.57 -7.68
CA ASP A 229 4.88 2.83 -8.03
C ASP A 229 4.77 3.12 -9.53
N GLY A 230 3.54 3.27 -10.01
CA GLY A 230 3.26 3.53 -11.43
C GLY A 230 3.76 4.89 -11.93
N SER A 231 4.30 5.76 -11.07
CA SER A 231 4.83 7.07 -11.45
C SER A 231 6.36 7.07 -11.64
N THR A 232 7.05 5.99 -11.26
CA THR A 232 8.51 5.89 -11.35
C THR A 232 8.97 5.77 -12.81
N ASN A 233 9.86 6.67 -13.25
CA ASN A 233 10.45 6.62 -14.59
C ASN A 233 11.38 5.40 -14.79
N MET A 234 11.71 5.07 -16.04
CA MET A 234 12.48 3.87 -16.37
C MET A 234 13.84 3.81 -15.67
N LYS A 235 14.60 4.92 -15.66
CA LYS A 235 15.92 4.98 -15.03
C LYS A 235 15.86 4.73 -13.52
N ALA A 236 14.91 5.40 -12.83
CA ALA A 236 14.72 5.24 -11.39
C ALA A 236 14.26 3.82 -11.04
N ARG A 237 13.45 3.20 -11.91
CA ARG A 237 13.05 1.81 -11.79
C ARG A 237 14.26 0.87 -11.87
N ASP A 238 15.13 1.04 -12.86
CA ASP A 238 16.31 0.17 -13.04
C ASP A 238 17.27 0.30 -11.84
N ILE A 239 17.44 1.52 -11.33
CA ILE A 239 18.22 1.78 -10.10
C ILE A 239 17.61 1.05 -8.89
N ALA A 240 16.28 1.12 -8.70
CA ALA A 240 15.60 0.46 -7.59
C ALA A 240 15.75 -1.07 -7.65
N ILE A 241 15.59 -1.65 -8.85
CA ILE A 241 15.77 -3.10 -9.07
C ILE A 241 17.21 -3.50 -8.81
N LYS A 242 18.17 -2.76 -9.37
CA LYS A 242 19.60 -3.02 -9.17
C LYS A 242 19.96 -2.97 -7.69
N ARG A 243 19.54 -1.92 -6.98
CA ARG A 243 19.76 -1.79 -5.54
C ARG A 243 19.16 -2.97 -4.79
N PHE A 244 17.90 -3.32 -5.05
CA PHE A 244 17.30 -4.47 -4.37
C PHE A 244 18.01 -5.80 -4.64
N ASN A 245 18.54 -6.02 -5.84
CA ASN A 245 19.23 -7.27 -6.15
C ASN A 245 20.67 -7.31 -5.62
N GLU A 246 21.40 -6.20 -5.62
CA GLU A 246 22.84 -6.15 -5.36
C GLU A 246 23.21 -5.68 -3.94
N ASP A 247 22.41 -4.80 -3.33
CA ASP A 247 22.68 -4.21 -2.01
C ASP A 247 22.16 -5.14 -0.90
N PRO A 248 23.02 -5.77 -0.07
CA PRO A 248 22.58 -6.67 1.00
C PRO A 248 21.72 -5.97 2.06
N ASP A 249 21.93 -4.68 2.30
CA ASP A 249 21.20 -3.92 3.31
C ASP A 249 19.77 -3.57 2.84
N CYS A 250 19.57 -3.50 1.52
CA CYS A 250 18.24 -3.30 0.93
C CYS A 250 17.43 -4.61 0.92
N ILE A 251 16.77 -4.89 2.04
CA ILE A 251 16.06 -6.16 2.27
C ILE A 251 14.61 -6.17 1.81
N LEU A 252 13.99 -5.01 1.55
CA LEU A 252 12.59 -4.91 1.15
C LEU A 252 12.36 -4.14 -0.15
N PHE A 253 11.40 -4.62 -0.94
CA PHE A 253 10.90 -3.96 -2.13
C PHE A 253 9.40 -3.68 -1.97
N LEU A 254 9.00 -2.41 -1.98
CA LEU A 254 7.61 -1.98 -1.89
C LEU A 254 7.04 -1.77 -3.30
N MET A 255 5.95 -2.45 -3.65
CA MET A 255 5.40 -2.42 -5.00
C MET A 255 3.89 -2.31 -5.03
N SER A 256 3.36 -1.51 -5.96
CA SER A 256 1.90 -1.46 -6.16
C SER A 256 1.39 -2.67 -6.94
N LEU A 257 0.23 -3.22 -6.58
CA LEU A 257 -0.41 -4.29 -7.37
C LEU A 257 -0.82 -3.82 -8.78
N LYS A 258 -1.09 -2.52 -8.93
CA LYS A 258 -1.45 -1.90 -10.23
C LYS A 258 -0.29 -1.88 -11.23
N THR A 259 0.95 -1.88 -10.74
CA THR A 259 2.14 -2.07 -11.59
C THR A 259 2.32 -3.52 -12.08
N GLY A 260 1.30 -4.37 -11.91
CA GLY A 260 1.21 -5.78 -12.28
C GLY A 260 1.52 -6.10 -13.76
N GLY A 261 1.31 -5.17 -14.69
CA GLY A 261 1.67 -5.35 -16.11
C GLY A 261 3.17 -5.22 -16.44
N ILE A 262 4.01 -4.85 -15.48
CA ILE A 262 5.44 -4.60 -15.70
C ILE A 262 6.25 -5.87 -15.49
N ALA A 263 6.84 -6.46 -16.52
CA ALA A 263 7.75 -7.61 -16.37
C ALA A 263 8.99 -7.23 -15.53
N LEU A 264 9.01 -7.63 -14.25
CA LEU A 264 10.13 -7.50 -13.34
C LEU A 264 10.65 -8.88 -12.96
N ASN A 265 11.98 -9.03 -12.91
CA ASN A 265 12.63 -10.20 -12.36
C ASN A 265 13.11 -9.89 -10.94
N LEU A 266 12.42 -10.42 -9.93
CA LEU A 266 12.68 -10.12 -8.51
C LEU A 266 12.97 -11.42 -7.73
N THR A 267 13.69 -12.35 -8.36
CA THR A 267 14.09 -13.65 -7.80
C THR A 267 15.05 -13.54 -6.60
N ALA A 268 15.56 -12.34 -6.29
CA ALA A 268 16.31 -12.10 -5.05
C ALA A 268 15.42 -12.18 -3.80
N ALA A 269 14.11 -11.94 -3.94
CA ALA A 269 13.16 -12.07 -2.84
C ALA A 269 12.84 -13.53 -2.54
N SER A 270 12.66 -13.89 -1.27
CA SER A 270 12.10 -15.19 -0.86
C SER A 270 10.79 -15.04 -0.10
N HIS A 271 10.37 -13.81 0.21
CA HIS A 271 9.14 -13.52 0.93
C HIS A 271 8.24 -12.56 0.15
N VAL A 272 6.93 -12.85 0.15
CA VAL A 272 5.90 -12.02 -0.48
C VAL A 272 4.84 -11.67 0.56
N PHE A 273 4.71 -10.39 0.84
CA PHE A 273 3.77 -9.81 1.78
C PHE A 273 2.62 -9.16 1.00
N LEU A 274 1.42 -9.75 1.05
CA LEU A 274 0.23 -9.19 0.38
C LEU A 274 -0.61 -8.40 1.38
N MET A 275 -0.41 -7.08 1.38
CA MET A 275 -1.02 -6.18 2.35
C MET A 275 -2.50 -5.94 2.10
N ASP A 276 -3.05 -6.28 0.95
CA ASP A 276 -4.49 -6.19 0.70
C ASP A 276 -4.89 -7.10 -0.46
N ALA A 277 -6.08 -7.70 -0.34
CA ALA A 277 -6.61 -8.56 -1.37
C ALA A 277 -7.02 -7.74 -2.61
N TRP A 278 -6.79 -8.30 -3.79
CA TRP A 278 -7.29 -7.78 -5.05
C TRP A 278 -8.52 -8.57 -5.49
N TRP A 279 -9.42 -7.89 -6.22
CA TRP A 279 -10.65 -8.53 -6.72
C TRP A 279 -10.36 -9.59 -7.80
N ASN A 280 -9.27 -9.45 -8.56
CA ASN A 280 -8.86 -10.42 -9.56
C ASN A 280 -7.69 -11.30 -9.05
N PRO A 281 -7.90 -12.59 -8.78
CA PRO A 281 -6.84 -13.50 -8.32
C PRO A 281 -5.62 -13.56 -9.25
N ALA A 282 -5.83 -13.43 -10.57
CA ALA A 282 -4.76 -13.50 -11.54
C ALA A 282 -3.70 -12.40 -11.34
N VAL A 283 -4.09 -11.25 -10.80
CA VAL A 283 -3.15 -10.14 -10.51
C VAL A 283 -2.25 -10.48 -9.33
N GLU A 284 -2.77 -11.16 -8.31
CA GLU A 284 -1.96 -11.61 -7.17
C GLU A 284 -1.03 -12.76 -7.58
N GLN A 285 -1.53 -13.70 -8.39
CA GLN A 285 -0.70 -14.77 -8.94
C GLN A 285 0.43 -14.20 -9.81
N GLN A 286 0.13 -13.22 -10.67
CA GLN A 286 1.14 -12.55 -11.46
C GLN A 286 2.18 -11.79 -10.60
N ALA A 287 1.77 -11.26 -9.44
CA ALA A 287 2.70 -10.65 -8.50
C ALA A 287 3.64 -11.69 -7.88
N GLN A 288 3.13 -12.89 -7.57
CA GLN A 288 3.90 -14.03 -7.06
C GLN A 288 4.87 -14.61 -8.11
N ASP A 289 4.44 -14.72 -9.36
CA ASP A 289 5.26 -15.23 -10.48
C ASP A 289 6.51 -14.38 -10.76
N ARG A 290 6.61 -13.16 -10.20
CA ARG A 290 7.82 -12.31 -10.27
C ARG A 290 8.93 -12.79 -9.34
N VAL A 291 8.57 -13.53 -8.31
CA VAL A 291 9.46 -14.06 -7.28
C VAL A 291 9.68 -15.55 -7.49
N HIS A 292 8.60 -16.29 -7.68
CA HIS A 292 8.62 -17.70 -8.02
C HIS A 292 8.88 -17.87 -9.53
N ARG A 293 10.12 -17.65 -9.93
CA ARG A 293 10.57 -17.69 -11.34
C ARG A 293 11.91 -18.41 -11.47
N ILE A 294 12.23 -18.83 -12.70
CA ILE A 294 13.57 -19.31 -13.09
C ILE A 294 14.63 -18.32 -12.60
N GLY A 295 15.57 -18.82 -11.78
CA GLY A 295 16.58 -18.02 -11.09
C GLY A 295 16.33 -17.85 -9.59
N GLN A 296 15.22 -18.35 -9.06
CA GLN A 296 14.96 -18.49 -7.63
C GLN A 296 15.55 -19.79 -7.09
N PHE A 297 16.28 -19.72 -5.97
CA PHE A 297 16.90 -20.88 -5.32
C PHE A 297 16.48 -21.08 -3.85
N LYS A 298 15.76 -20.10 -3.26
CA LYS A 298 15.21 -20.18 -1.91
C LYS A 298 13.73 -20.59 -1.96
N PRO A 299 13.21 -21.32 -0.95
CA PRO A 299 11.78 -21.53 -0.81
C PRO A 299 11.05 -20.18 -0.67
N VAL A 300 9.99 -19.99 -1.45
CA VAL A 300 9.22 -18.76 -1.44
C VAL A 300 8.07 -18.88 -0.43
N ARG A 301 7.95 -17.88 0.44
CA ARG A 301 6.88 -17.79 1.46
C ARG A 301 5.98 -16.61 1.16
N GLN A 302 4.68 -16.86 1.11
CA GLN A 302 3.67 -15.83 0.90
C GLN A 302 2.82 -15.65 2.16
N VAL A 303 2.61 -14.40 2.57
CA VAL A 303 1.77 -14.06 3.71
C VAL A 303 0.67 -13.10 3.25
N PRO A 304 -0.51 -13.60 2.85
CA PRO A 304 -1.70 -12.77 2.72
C PRO A 304 -2.28 -12.42 4.09
N TRP A 305 -2.70 -11.16 4.24
CA TRP A 305 -3.38 -10.70 5.45
C TRP A 305 -4.88 -10.60 5.25
N LEU A 306 -5.62 -11.21 6.18
CA LEU A 306 -7.04 -11.02 6.37
C LEU A 306 -7.34 -10.62 7.81
N TYR A 307 -8.34 -9.76 7.98
CA TYR A 307 -8.93 -9.50 9.29
C TYR A 307 -10.03 -10.51 9.57
N SER A 308 -10.10 -11.01 10.81
CA SER A 308 -11.17 -11.90 11.27
C SER A 308 -12.57 -11.28 11.11
N TYR A 309 -12.66 -9.95 11.12
CA TYR A 309 -13.89 -9.17 10.94
C TYR A 309 -14.60 -9.41 9.59
N LEU A 310 -13.87 -9.89 8.57
CA LEU A 310 -14.42 -10.17 7.24
C LEU A 310 -15.23 -11.48 7.18
N GLN A 311 -15.23 -12.29 8.25
CA GLN A 311 -15.93 -13.58 8.29
C GLN A 311 -17.44 -13.44 8.62
N THR A 312 -17.87 -12.28 9.12
CA THR A 312 -19.27 -12.03 9.53
C THR A 312 -19.90 -10.78 8.91
N ALA A 313 -19.13 -9.91 8.22
CA ALA A 313 -19.58 -8.56 7.86
C ALA A 313 -19.46 -8.19 6.37
N VAL A 314 -19.26 -9.13 5.46
CA VAL A 314 -19.22 -8.83 4.02
C VAL A 314 -20.37 -9.56 3.33
N PHE A 315 -21.38 -8.75 2.92
CA PHE A 315 -22.57 -9.04 2.11
C PHE A 315 -22.77 -10.46 1.59
#